data_AF-A0A0B5ILB4-F1
#
_entry.id   AF-A0A0B5ILB4-F1
#
_cell.length_a   1.000
_cell.length_b   1.000
_cell.length_c   1.000
_cell.angle_alpha   90.00
_cell.angle_beta   90.00
_cell.angle_gamma   90.00
#
_symmetry.space_group_name_H-M   'P 1'
#
loop_
_entity.id
_entity.type
_entity.pdbx_description
1 polymer ?
#
loop_
_entity_poly.entity_id
_entity_poly.type
_entity_poly.pdbx_seq_one_letter_code
_entity_poly.pdbx_strand_id
1 'polypeptide(L)'
;MPYDVTRDLTAGPLLLPGVAGSVGAVYSKHRTDKPGWGAAVELPAVLEILAAITVGQITAAQAQTAFAPFLARLEEFDREMDRRQAHFDYS
;
A
#
# COMPACT_ATOMS: atom_id res chain seq x y z
N MET A 1 -3.61 10.16 -12.02
CA MET A 1 -3.54 10.89 -10.74
C MET A 1 -3.51 9.86 -9.62
N PRO A 2 -2.68 10.04 -8.58
CA PRO A 2 -2.68 9.15 -7.42
C PRO A 2 -4.01 9.26 -6.68
N TYR A 3 -4.44 8.17 -6.06
CA TYR A 3 -5.65 8.10 -5.24
C TYR A 3 -5.26 7.98 -3.77
N ASP A 4 -5.68 8.96 -2.96
CA ASP A 4 -5.38 8.98 -1.53
C ASP A 4 -6.23 7.95 -0.76
N VAL A 5 -5.61 7.32 0.23
CA VAL A 5 -6.18 6.26 1.05
C VAL A 5 -5.83 6.53 2.50
N THR A 6 -6.84 6.62 3.37
CA THR A 6 -6.64 6.71 4.82
C THR A 6 -7.38 5.55 5.47
N ARG A 7 -6.65 4.71 6.22
CA ARG A 7 -7.23 3.55 6.93
C ARG A 7 -6.44 3.21 8.17
N ASP A 8 -7.12 2.61 9.14
CA ASP A 8 -6.45 1.99 10.28
C ASP A 8 -5.70 0.74 9.83
N LEU A 9 -4.49 0.53 10.36
CA LEU A 9 -3.70 -0.69 10.16
C LEU A 9 -3.64 -1.51 11.44
N THR A 10 -3.94 -2.79 11.32
CA THR A 10 -3.83 -3.76 12.42
C THR A 10 -2.76 -4.79 12.10
N ALA A 11 -1.69 -4.83 12.90
CA ALA A 11 -0.59 -5.78 12.79
C ALA A 11 -0.49 -6.60 14.08
N GLY A 12 -1.18 -7.74 14.16
CA GLY A 12 -1.25 -8.51 15.41
C GLY A 12 -1.83 -7.66 16.55
N PRO A 13 -1.12 -7.46 17.68
CA PRO A 13 -1.59 -6.60 18.77
C PRO A 13 -1.41 -5.09 18.54
N LEU A 14 -0.73 -4.66 17.47
CA LEU A 14 -0.52 -3.24 17.15
C LEU A 14 -1.69 -2.70 16.32
N LEU A 15 -2.22 -1.55 16.72
CA LEU A 15 -3.18 -0.75 15.97
C LEU A 15 -2.56 0.62 15.64
N LEU A 16 -2.50 0.96 14.36
CA LEU A 16 -2.11 2.29 13.88
C LEU A 16 -3.34 2.97 13.28
N PRO A 17 -3.93 3.96 13.97
CA PRO A 17 -5.12 4.62 13.47
C PRO A 17 -4.78 5.63 12.37
N GLY A 18 -5.66 5.76 11.38
CA GLY A 18 -5.64 6.86 10.40
C GLY A 18 -4.43 6.89 9.48
N VAL A 19 -3.80 5.74 9.21
CA VAL A 19 -2.61 5.67 8.35
C VAL A 19 -2.95 6.16 6.95
N ALA A 20 -2.23 7.18 6.51
CA ALA A 20 -2.38 7.77 5.18
C ALA A 20 -1.43 7.12 4.17
N GLY A 21 -1.90 6.99 2.94
CA GLY A 21 -1.13 6.54 1.80
C GLY A 21 -1.79 6.93 0.48
N SER A 22 -1.17 6.54 -0.62
CA SER A 22 -1.68 6.81 -1.97
C SER A 22 -1.39 5.63 -2.88
N VAL A 23 -2.25 5.36 -3.85
CA VAL A 23 -2.01 4.36 -4.91
C VAL A 23 -1.97 5.02 -6.29
N GLY A 24 -1.06 4.56 -7.16
CA GLY A 24 -0.89 5.02 -8.54
C GLY A 24 0.58 5.36 -8.88
N ALA A 25 0.81 6.00 -10.02
CA ALA A 25 2.16 6.36 -10.46
C ALA A 25 2.78 7.48 -9.59
N VAL A 26 3.30 7.11 -8.41
CA VAL A 26 4.07 7.99 -7.53
C VAL A 26 5.54 8.07 -7.98
N TYR A 27 6.05 7.02 -8.63
CA TYR A 27 7.44 6.89 -9.06
C TYR A 27 7.54 6.51 -10.55
N SER A 28 8.56 7.01 -11.25
CA SER A 28 8.67 6.94 -12.73
C SER A 28 9.24 5.65 -13.32
N LYS A 29 9.74 4.72 -12.50
CA LYS A 29 10.29 3.42 -12.93
C LYS A 29 9.42 2.29 -12.39
N HIS A 30 9.59 1.02 -12.76
CA HIS A 30 8.86 -0.11 -12.15
C HIS A 30 9.87 -1.09 -11.55
N ARG A 31 9.70 -1.47 -10.28
CA ARG A 31 10.33 -2.69 -9.73
C ARG A 31 9.35 -3.85 -9.88
N THR A 32 9.84 -4.96 -10.40
CA THR A 32 9.05 -6.18 -10.65
C THR A 32 9.33 -7.28 -9.63
N ASP A 33 10.31 -7.11 -8.76
CA ASP A 33 10.76 -8.12 -7.81
C ASP A 33 9.88 -8.24 -6.56
N LYS A 34 9.00 -7.27 -6.30
CA LYS A 34 8.08 -7.26 -5.15
C LYS A 34 6.73 -6.62 -5.49
N PRO A 35 5.63 -7.11 -4.89
CA PRO A 35 4.31 -6.47 -5.01
C PRO A 35 4.27 -5.11 -4.31
N GLY A 36 3.27 -4.29 -4.64
CA GLY A 36 3.06 -2.97 -4.02
C GLY A 36 3.70 -1.79 -4.74
N TRP A 37 4.24 -1.99 -5.95
CA TRP A 37 4.77 -0.89 -6.74
C TRP A 37 3.68 0.14 -7.07
N GLY A 38 3.90 1.41 -6.75
CA GLY A 38 2.90 2.46 -6.94
C GLY A 38 1.98 2.67 -5.73
N ALA A 39 2.12 1.89 -4.67
CA ALA A 39 1.60 2.27 -3.36
C ALA A 39 2.64 3.07 -2.58
N ALA A 40 2.20 4.13 -1.90
CA ALA A 40 2.96 4.86 -0.91
C ALA A 40 2.18 4.88 0.40
N VAL A 41 2.89 4.78 1.52
CA VAL A 41 2.35 4.89 2.88
C VAL A 41 3.21 5.91 3.62
N GLU A 42 2.61 6.67 4.51
CA GLU A 42 3.33 7.67 5.28
C GLU A 42 4.51 7.06 6.07
N LEU A 43 5.64 7.77 6.08
CA LEU A 43 6.86 7.32 6.74
C LEU A 43 6.69 7.05 8.25
N PRO A 44 5.93 7.86 9.02
CA PRO A 44 5.71 7.59 10.45
C PRO A 44 5.14 6.19 10.73
N ALA A 45 4.11 5.77 9.98
CA ALA A 45 3.51 4.45 10.13
C ALA A 45 4.51 3.32 9.83
N VAL A 46 5.36 3.50 8.81
CA VAL A 46 6.41 2.53 8.48
C VAL A 46 7.45 2.42 9.60
N LEU A 47 7.89 3.55 10.16
CA LEU A 47 8.85 3.56 11.25
C LEU A 47 8.29 2.92 12.53
N GLU A 48 7.01 3.13 12.82
CA GLU A 48 6.34 2.51 13.98
C GLU A 48 6.22 1.00 13.84
N ILE A 49 5.89 0.49 12.65
CA ILE A 49 5.90 -0.94 12.35
C ILE A 49 7.29 -1.54 12.51
N LEU A 50 8.34 -0.87 12.02
CA LEU A 50 9.72 -1.33 12.16
C LEU A 50 10.17 -1.35 13.63
N ALA A 51 9.79 -0.34 14.41
CA ALA A 51 10.05 -0.30 15.84
C ALA A 51 9.35 -1.46 16.57
N ALA A 52 8.08 -1.71 16.27
CA ALA A 52 7.30 -2.82 16.85
C ALA A 52 7.89 -4.20 16.52
N ILE A 53 8.40 -4.40 15.29
CA ILE A 53 9.13 -5.61 14.93
C ILE A 53 10.43 -5.73 15.75
N THR A 54 11.17 -4.64 15.88
CA THR A 54 12.48 -4.62 16.56
C THR A 54 12.37 -5.03 18.03
N VAL A 55 11.29 -4.62 18.71
CA VAL A 55 11.04 -4.99 20.12
C VAL A 55 10.29 -6.31 20.28
N GLY A 56 9.99 -7.03 19.18
CA GLY A 56 9.29 -8.30 19.20
C GLY A 56 7.79 -8.20 19.51
N GLN A 57 7.19 -7.00 19.47
CA GLN A 57 5.76 -6.80 19.69
C GLN A 57 4.93 -7.43 18.56
N ILE A 58 5.45 -7.36 17.33
CA ILE A 58 4.85 -7.95 16.13
C ILE A 58 5.90 -8.72 15.34
N THR A 59 5.47 -9.66 14.52
CA THR A 59 6.31 -10.35 13.55
C THR A 59 6.31 -9.63 12.19
N ALA A 60 7.32 -9.87 11.37
CA ALA A 60 7.35 -9.35 10.00
C ALA A 60 6.14 -9.84 9.16
N ALA A 61 5.63 -11.05 9.42
CA ALA A 61 4.43 -11.58 8.76
C ALA A 61 3.17 -10.78 9.14
N GLN A 62 3.02 -10.41 10.42
CA GLN A 62 1.91 -9.56 10.87
C GLN A 62 1.98 -8.16 10.24
N ALA A 63 3.18 -7.59 10.12
CA ALA A 63 3.38 -6.33 9.43
C ALA A 63 3.00 -6.41 7.94
N GLN A 64 3.40 -7.48 7.24
CA GLN A 64 3.02 -7.68 5.83
C GLN A 64 1.51 -7.79 5.66
N THR A 65 0.83 -8.56 6.53
CA THR A 65 -0.64 -8.66 6.53
C THR A 65 -1.32 -7.32 6.75
N ALA A 66 -0.76 -6.46 7.62
CA ALA A 66 -1.31 -5.14 7.87
C ALA A 66 -1.33 -4.25 6.61
N PHE A 67 -0.39 -4.43 5.68
CA PHE A 67 -0.36 -3.66 4.43
C PHE A 67 -1.28 -4.21 3.32
N ALA A 68 -1.93 -5.36 3.51
CA ALA A 68 -2.82 -5.97 2.52
C ALA A 68 -3.90 -5.03 1.97
N PRO A 69 -4.53 -4.12 2.75
CA PRO A 69 -5.52 -3.19 2.22
C PRO A 69 -4.96 -2.21 1.19
N PHE A 70 -3.70 -1.76 1.34
CA PHE A 70 -3.05 -0.89 0.35
C PHE A 70 -2.72 -1.65 -0.92
N LEU A 71 -2.28 -2.91 -0.80
CA LEU A 71 -2.02 -3.79 -1.95
C LEU A 71 -3.31 -4.08 -2.73
N ALA A 72 -4.39 -4.44 -2.05
CA ALA A 72 -5.69 -4.67 -2.69
C ALA A 72 -6.20 -3.42 -3.42
N ARG A 73 -6.01 -2.24 -2.82
CA ARG A 73 -6.42 -0.97 -3.45
C ARG A 73 -5.58 -0.62 -4.66
N LEU A 74 -4.28 -0.96 -4.64
CA LEU A 74 -3.40 -0.82 -5.80
C LEU A 74 -3.85 -1.75 -6.95
N GLU A 75 -4.17 -3.01 -6.66
CA GLU A 75 -4.68 -3.95 -7.68
C GLU A 75 -6.03 -3.52 -8.28
N GLU A 76 -6.89 -2.87 -7.48
CA GLU A 76 -8.11 -2.25 -7.99
C GLU A 76 -7.81 -1.07 -8.92
N PHE A 77 -6.87 -0.21 -8.53
CA PHE A 77 -6.45 0.94 -9.33
C PHE A 77 -5.86 0.49 -10.68
N ASP A 78 -4.99 -0.52 -10.68
CA ASP A 78 -4.38 -1.04 -11.90
C ASP A 78 -5.47 -1.57 -12.86
N ARG A 79 -6.44 -2.34 -12.37
CA ARG A 79 -7.58 -2.81 -13.17
C ARG A 79 -8.48 -1.68 -13.67
N GLU A 80 -8.60 -0.58 -12.95
CA GLU A 80 -9.34 0.61 -13.40
C GLU A 80 -8.60 1.33 -14.53
N MET A 81 -7.29 1.46 -14.42
CA MET A 81 -6.45 2.07 -15.44
C MET A 81 -6.39 1.23 -16.71
N ASP A 82 -6.26 -0.09 -16.60
CA ASP A 82 -6.30 -1.01 -17.74
C ASP A 82 -7.62 -0.90 -18.52
N ARG A 83 -8.75 -0.84 -17.81
CA ARG A 83 -10.07 -0.66 -18.44
C ARG A 83 -10.21 0.69 -19.14
N ARG A 84 -9.69 1.77 -18.54
CA ARG A 84 -9.69 3.10 -19.18
C ARG A 84 -8.85 3.09 -20.44
N GLN A 85 -7.65 2.53 -20.39
CA GLN A 85 -6.76 2.43 -21.55
C GLN A 85 -7.44 1.67 -22.69
N ALA A 86 -8.03 0.50 -22.40
CA ALA A 86 -8.76 -0.29 -23.39
C ALA A 86 -9.96 0.43 -24.02
N HIS A 87 -10.64 1.31 -23.28
CA HIS A 87 -11.73 2.12 -23.82
C HIS A 87 -11.24 3.24 -24.76
N PHE A 88 -10.10 3.87 -24.43
CA PHE A 88 -9.49 4.89 -25.29
C PHE A 88 -8.91 4.28 -26.57
N ASP A 89 -8.35 3.06 -26.53
CA ASP A 89 -7.80 2.40 -27.71
C ASP A 89 -8.87 1.90 -28.70
N TYR A 90 -10.14 1.84 -28.27
CA TYR A 90 -11.29 1.41 -29.09
C TYR A 90 -12.17 2.58 -29.58
N SER A 91 -11.83 3.82 -29.22
CA SER A 91 -12.54 5.04 -29.62
C SER A 91 -11.76 5.83 -30.66
#